data_AF-A0A924X9V5-F1
#
_entry.id   AF-A0A924X9V5-F1
#
_cell.length_a   1.000
_cell.length_b   1.000
_cell.length_c   1.000
_cell.angle_alpha   90.00
_cell.angle_beta   90.00
_cell.angle_gamma   90.00
#
_symmetry.space_group_name_H-M   'P 1'
#
loop_
_entity.id
_entity.type
_entity.pdbx_description
1 polymer ?
#
loop_
_entity_poly.entity_id
_entity_poly.type
_entity_poly.pdbx_seq_one_letter_code
_entity_poly.pdbx_strand_id
1 'polypeptide(L)'
;MRTRALLATRHSITPTISRSILAALICCVLSQRAPAQQFADTSYTADVPRPAYASRGPTVLFDHAHRNLHRADGNYRTFADLLASDGYQVTPNQTLFTRESLQGFDVLIIVNARGGEGPAAFDTPAFTIDEAVAVRKWVGDGGSLLLIADHAPFGAGAEILSLQFGVNMSKGFTIDTAKGYSEDNPGLLYFTRGNSLLADHAIVSGRDSTELVSRVLTFTGQSLSVPGDAAALLKLSSTAMDAAPQTRAEAQAQAERIARLRDSLMAARAATPSAGDTAIALRLAPPERVAARQLTSAAGRAQAVALEVGKGRVVILGEAACLSAQIISIPGSPPRKMGMNVPGTDNRQFALNVMHWLSRLL
;
A
#
# COMPACT_ATOMS: atom_id res chain seq x y z
N MET A 1 -82.66 -56.14 11.19
CA MET A 1 -81.26 -56.37 11.60
C MET A 1 -80.45 -55.18 11.10
N ARG A 2 -79.81 -54.45 12.01
CA ARG A 2 -79.03 -53.23 11.75
C ARG A 2 -77.65 -53.59 11.19
N THR A 3 -77.21 -52.91 10.13
CA THR A 3 -75.78 -52.61 9.96
C THR A 3 -75.62 -51.26 9.26
N ARG A 4 -74.96 -50.34 9.95
CA ARG A 4 -74.60 -48.98 9.52
C ARG A 4 -73.17 -48.99 8.95
N ALA A 5 -72.87 -47.90 8.23
CA ALA A 5 -71.54 -47.31 7.99
C ALA A 5 -70.83 -47.82 6.72
N LEU A 6 -70.10 -47.02 5.94
CA LEU A 6 -69.54 -45.68 6.17
C LEU A 6 -69.24 -45.06 4.78
N LEU A 7 -69.69 -43.83 4.51
CA LEU A 7 -69.28 -43.07 3.32
C LEU A 7 -67.81 -42.66 3.45
N ALA A 8 -66.99 -43.03 2.48
CA ALA A 8 -65.62 -42.54 2.33
C ALA A 8 -65.65 -41.18 1.61
N THR A 9 -65.49 -40.09 2.36
CA THR A 9 -65.18 -38.76 1.82
C THR A 9 -63.77 -38.75 1.24
N ARG A 10 -63.65 -38.52 -0.07
CA ARG A 10 -62.37 -38.21 -0.73
C ARG A 10 -61.88 -36.85 -0.25
N HIS A 11 -60.69 -36.77 0.34
CA HIS A 11 -59.95 -35.51 0.50
C HIS A 11 -58.91 -35.41 -0.61
N SER A 12 -59.16 -34.54 -1.58
CA SER A 12 -58.16 -34.07 -2.52
C SER A 12 -57.28 -33.03 -1.82
N ILE A 13 -56.08 -33.43 -1.40
CA ILE A 13 -55.05 -32.50 -0.95
C ILE A 13 -54.44 -31.88 -2.20
N THR A 14 -54.87 -30.67 -2.56
CA THR A 14 -54.10 -29.80 -3.45
C THR A 14 -52.99 -29.17 -2.61
N PRO A 15 -51.70 -29.27 -3.00
CA PRO A 15 -50.68 -28.46 -2.36
C PRO A 15 -50.81 -27.05 -2.93
N THR A 16 -51.49 -26.17 -2.19
CA THR A 16 -51.45 -24.72 -2.41
C THR A 16 -50.01 -24.29 -2.10
N ILE A 17 -49.15 -24.29 -3.12
CA ILE A 17 -47.82 -23.67 -3.02
C ILE A 17 -48.08 -22.19 -2.75
N SER A 18 -47.86 -21.79 -1.49
CA SER A 18 -47.98 -20.43 -1.04
C SER A 18 -47.08 -19.53 -1.90
N ARG A 19 -47.70 -18.68 -2.72
CA ARG A 19 -47.05 -17.61 -3.49
C ARG A 19 -46.31 -16.60 -2.60
N SER A 20 -46.34 -16.76 -1.28
CA SER A 20 -45.69 -15.89 -0.31
C SER A 20 -44.28 -16.33 0.10
N ILE A 21 -43.79 -17.51 -0.32
CA ILE A 21 -42.41 -17.97 0.00
C ILE A 21 -41.42 -17.64 -1.13
N LEU A 22 -41.89 -17.43 -2.36
CA LEU A 22 -41.02 -17.04 -3.48
C LEU A 22 -40.65 -15.54 -3.46
N ALA A 23 -41.41 -14.69 -2.76
CA ALA A 23 -41.10 -13.26 -2.59
C ALA A 23 -40.15 -12.98 -1.40
N ALA A 24 -40.07 -13.88 -0.42
CA ALA A 24 -39.16 -13.75 0.74
C ALA A 24 -37.76 -14.32 0.49
N LEU A 25 -37.58 -15.15 -0.55
CA LEU A 25 -36.27 -15.66 -0.98
C LEU A 25 -35.56 -14.78 -2.02
N ILE A 26 -36.22 -13.75 -2.55
CA ILE A 26 -35.64 -12.80 -3.51
C ILE A 26 -35.17 -11.50 -2.84
N CYS A 27 -35.63 -11.17 -1.63
CA CYS A 27 -35.24 -9.95 -0.91
C CYS A 27 -34.04 -10.09 0.05
N CYS A 28 -33.41 -11.26 0.15
CA CYS A 28 -32.18 -11.46 0.94
C CYS A 28 -30.89 -11.44 0.11
N VAL A 29 -30.90 -10.82 -1.08
CA VAL A 29 -29.73 -10.73 -1.99
C VAL A 29 -28.98 -9.40 -1.89
N LEU A 30 -29.44 -8.42 -1.09
CA LEU A 30 -28.86 -7.07 -1.12
C LEU A 30 -28.16 -6.70 0.19
N SER A 31 -26.94 -7.20 0.34
CA SER A 31 -25.86 -6.46 1.00
C SER A 31 -24.55 -6.80 0.28
N GLN A 32 -24.48 -6.31 -0.95
CA GLN A 32 -23.32 -6.37 -1.82
C GLN A 32 -22.30 -5.32 -1.35
N ARG A 33 -21.30 -5.72 -0.55
CA ARG A 33 -20.08 -4.93 -0.40
C ARG A 33 -19.08 -5.42 -1.44
N ALA A 34 -18.90 -4.63 -2.51
CA ALA A 34 -17.74 -4.78 -3.38
C ALA A 34 -16.45 -4.50 -2.57
N PRO A 35 -15.27 -4.97 -3.02
CA PRO A 35 -14.02 -4.70 -2.32
C PRO A 35 -13.71 -3.21 -2.34
N ALA A 36 -12.94 -2.76 -1.35
CA ALA A 36 -12.34 -1.44 -1.40
C ALA A 36 -11.44 -1.35 -2.64
N GLN A 37 -11.58 -0.28 -3.42
CA GLN A 37 -10.73 -0.02 -4.58
C GLN A 37 -9.84 1.18 -4.28
N GLN A 38 -8.59 1.10 -4.71
CA GLN A 38 -7.58 2.13 -4.52
C GLN A 38 -6.98 2.50 -5.88
N PHE A 39 -7.01 3.79 -6.20
CA PHE A 39 -6.52 4.33 -7.46
C PHE A 39 -5.96 5.74 -7.26
N ALA A 40 -5.11 6.19 -8.18
CA ALA A 40 -4.58 7.55 -8.15
C ALA A 40 -5.69 8.61 -8.20
N ASP A 41 -5.56 9.66 -7.39
CA ASP A 41 -6.44 10.83 -7.43
C ASP A 41 -6.07 11.69 -8.64
N THR A 42 -6.77 11.51 -9.76
CA THR A 42 -6.53 12.26 -11.00
C THR A 42 -6.89 13.74 -10.89
N SER A 43 -7.57 14.16 -9.81
CA SER A 43 -7.87 15.57 -9.53
C SER A 43 -6.78 16.27 -8.72
N TYR A 44 -5.79 15.51 -8.20
CA TYR A 44 -4.70 16.07 -7.42
C TYR A 44 -3.74 16.87 -8.31
N THR A 45 -3.56 18.14 -7.98
CA THR A 45 -2.64 19.03 -8.68
C THR A 45 -1.25 18.95 -8.07
N ALA A 46 -0.27 18.54 -8.87
CA ALA A 46 1.12 18.38 -8.44
C ALA A 46 1.98 19.65 -8.61
N ASP A 47 1.36 20.83 -8.79
CA ASP A 47 2.07 22.10 -9.01
C ASP A 47 3.01 22.43 -7.84
N VAL A 48 4.22 22.91 -8.16
CA VAL A 48 5.23 23.35 -7.20
C VAL A 48 5.56 24.81 -7.51
N PRO A 49 5.00 25.78 -6.75
CA PRO A 49 5.16 27.20 -7.07
C PRO A 49 6.61 27.71 -7.03
N ARG A 50 7.48 27.02 -6.29
CA ARG A 50 8.93 27.31 -6.21
C ARG A 50 9.73 26.02 -6.42
N PRO A 51 9.86 25.56 -7.67
CA PRO A 51 10.63 24.36 -7.98
C PRO A 51 12.06 24.48 -7.45
N ALA A 52 12.58 23.40 -6.89
CA ALA A 52 13.97 23.34 -6.46
C ALA A 52 14.96 23.48 -7.63
N TYR A 53 14.57 23.00 -8.82
CA TYR A 53 15.45 22.97 -9.99
C TYR A 53 14.80 23.65 -11.19
N ALA A 54 15.33 24.82 -11.59
CA ALA A 54 14.81 25.57 -12.73
C ALA A 54 15.20 24.96 -14.10
N SER A 55 16.31 24.24 -14.19
CA SER A 55 16.74 23.49 -15.38
C SER A 55 17.79 22.43 -14.99
N ARG A 56 17.87 21.34 -15.76
CA ARG A 56 18.86 20.25 -15.55
C ARG A 56 18.86 19.71 -14.11
N GLY A 57 17.68 19.52 -13.52
CA GLY A 57 17.56 18.92 -12.20
C GLY A 57 17.99 17.45 -12.16
N PRO A 58 18.05 16.86 -10.96
CA PRO A 58 18.55 15.51 -10.76
C PRO A 58 17.79 14.48 -11.58
N THR A 59 18.52 13.50 -12.07
CA THR A 59 18.02 12.37 -12.85
C THR A 59 17.56 11.26 -11.93
N VAL A 60 16.31 10.83 -12.13
CA VAL A 60 15.63 9.85 -11.28
C VAL A 60 15.29 8.63 -12.10
N LEU A 61 15.82 7.48 -11.71
CA LEU A 61 15.44 6.19 -12.25
C LEU A 61 14.29 5.61 -11.41
N PHE A 62 13.12 5.40 -12.01
CA PHE A 62 11.94 4.87 -11.32
C PHE A 62 11.73 3.41 -11.73
N ASP A 63 11.79 2.50 -10.77
CA ASP A 63 11.72 1.06 -11.03
C ASP A 63 10.37 0.58 -11.57
N HIS A 64 10.39 0.01 -12.77
CA HIS A 64 9.27 -0.65 -13.43
C HIS A 64 9.59 -2.11 -13.79
N ALA A 65 10.78 -2.61 -13.45
CA ALA A 65 11.31 -3.92 -13.86
C ALA A 65 10.90 -5.05 -12.90
N HIS A 66 10.55 -4.73 -11.64
CA HIS A 66 10.38 -5.72 -10.57
C HIS A 66 8.92 -5.92 -10.15
N ARG A 67 8.02 -5.97 -11.15
CA ARG A 67 6.57 -6.15 -10.96
C ARG A 67 5.96 -5.22 -9.91
N ASN A 68 6.51 -4.01 -9.80
CA ASN A 68 6.14 -3.00 -8.83
C ASN A 68 4.63 -2.76 -8.87
N LEU A 69 3.98 -2.78 -7.70
CA LEU A 69 2.58 -2.38 -7.61
C LEU A 69 2.42 -0.90 -8.00
N HIS A 70 3.39 -0.08 -7.60
CA HIS A 70 3.38 1.36 -7.77
C HIS A 70 4.38 1.76 -8.85
N ARG A 71 3.85 2.23 -9.98
CA ARG A 71 4.62 2.70 -11.12
C ARG A 71 4.41 4.19 -11.32
N ALA A 72 5.42 4.86 -11.87
CA ALA A 72 5.39 6.29 -12.22
C ALA A 72 4.29 6.67 -13.23
N ASP A 73 3.82 5.73 -14.06
CA ASP A 73 2.73 5.92 -15.01
C ASP A 73 1.38 5.37 -14.50
N GLY A 74 1.35 4.82 -13.28
CA GLY A 74 0.17 4.20 -12.66
C GLY A 74 -0.23 4.88 -11.35
N ASN A 75 -0.47 4.08 -10.31
CA ASN A 75 -0.97 4.57 -9.01
C ASN A 75 0.01 5.50 -8.25
N TYR A 76 1.24 5.65 -8.74
CA TYR A 76 2.24 6.55 -8.18
C TYR A 76 2.53 7.77 -9.08
N ARG A 77 1.73 7.96 -10.14
CA ARG A 77 1.87 9.07 -11.08
C ARG A 77 1.86 10.43 -10.41
N THR A 78 1.02 10.63 -9.40
CA THR A 78 0.95 11.90 -8.65
C THR A 78 2.26 12.25 -7.95
N PHE A 79 3.06 11.25 -7.58
CA PHE A 79 4.41 11.48 -7.03
C PHE A 79 5.39 11.84 -8.15
N ALA A 80 5.40 11.08 -9.25
CA ALA A 80 6.25 11.37 -10.40
C ALA A 80 5.99 12.78 -10.98
N ASP A 81 4.72 13.18 -11.10
CA ASP A 81 4.30 14.50 -11.56
C ASP A 81 4.74 15.61 -10.57
N LEU A 82 4.75 15.33 -9.27
CA LEU A 82 5.25 16.26 -8.24
C LEU A 82 6.75 16.47 -8.39
N LEU A 83 7.52 15.39 -8.61
CA LEU A 83 8.95 15.49 -8.84
C LEU A 83 9.27 16.23 -10.13
N ALA A 84 8.54 15.94 -11.21
CA ALA A 84 8.70 16.67 -12.47
C ALA A 84 8.40 18.17 -12.31
N SER A 85 7.36 18.51 -11.55
CA SER A 85 7.00 19.91 -11.25
C SER A 85 8.05 20.62 -10.40
N ASP A 86 8.77 19.89 -9.54
CA ASP A 86 9.89 20.41 -8.76
C ASP A 86 11.22 20.47 -9.55
N GLY A 87 11.22 19.97 -10.79
CA GLY A 87 12.32 20.06 -11.75
C GLY A 87 13.20 18.81 -11.88
N TYR A 88 12.80 17.68 -11.28
CA TYR A 88 13.47 16.39 -11.47
C TYR A 88 13.20 15.80 -12.86
N GLN A 89 14.15 14.99 -13.36
CA GLN A 89 14.01 14.26 -14.61
C GLN A 89 13.70 12.79 -14.31
N VAL A 90 12.43 12.40 -14.34
CA VAL A 90 11.97 11.04 -13.98
C VAL A 90 11.91 10.12 -15.20
N THR A 91 12.66 9.03 -15.16
CA THR A 91 12.74 8.02 -16.22
C THR A 91 12.33 6.64 -15.70
N PRO A 92 11.34 5.97 -16.31
CA PRO A 92 10.99 4.60 -15.92
C PRO A 92 12.07 3.60 -16.35
N ASN A 93 12.43 2.67 -15.45
CA ASN A 93 13.40 1.60 -15.68
C ASN A 93 12.71 0.28 -16.02
N GLN A 94 13.05 -0.32 -17.15
CA GLN A 94 12.52 -1.63 -17.57
C GLN A 94 13.56 -2.76 -17.53
N THR A 95 14.76 -2.48 -17.02
CA THR A 95 15.88 -3.44 -17.00
C THR A 95 16.28 -3.79 -15.57
N LEU A 96 16.88 -4.96 -15.38
CA LEU A 96 17.42 -5.38 -14.08
C LEU A 96 18.57 -4.47 -13.64
N PHE A 97 18.83 -4.43 -12.34
CA PHE A 97 19.84 -3.52 -11.79
C PHE A 97 21.27 -4.04 -11.96
N THR A 98 22.02 -3.39 -12.84
CA THR A 98 23.48 -3.50 -12.96
C THR A 98 24.14 -2.14 -12.77
N ARG A 99 25.48 -2.13 -12.62
CA ARG A 99 26.25 -0.88 -12.59
C ARG A 99 25.93 0.01 -13.80
N GLU A 100 25.84 -0.59 -14.97
CA GLU A 100 25.61 0.09 -16.25
C GLU A 100 24.20 0.66 -16.31
N SER A 101 23.19 -0.10 -15.87
CA SER A 101 21.80 0.38 -15.86
C SER A 101 21.56 1.56 -14.90
N LEU A 102 22.35 1.64 -13.82
CA LEU A 102 22.27 2.70 -12.81
C LEU A 102 23.16 3.90 -13.15
N GLN A 103 24.05 3.78 -14.13
CA GLN A 103 25.00 4.82 -14.49
C GLN A 103 24.28 6.03 -15.07
N GLY A 104 24.69 7.23 -14.62
CA GLY A 104 24.13 8.49 -15.10
C GLY A 104 22.83 8.90 -14.43
N PHE A 105 22.35 8.14 -13.45
CA PHE A 105 21.23 8.52 -12.58
C PHE A 105 21.74 8.99 -11.21
N ASP A 106 21.05 9.96 -10.62
CA ASP A 106 21.35 10.49 -9.28
C ASP A 106 20.55 9.74 -8.20
N VAL A 107 19.28 9.43 -8.48
CA VAL A 107 18.38 8.78 -7.53
C VAL A 107 17.68 7.57 -8.16
N LEU A 108 17.63 6.45 -7.44
CA LEU A 108 16.82 5.28 -7.75
C LEU A 108 15.60 5.26 -6.82
N ILE A 109 14.40 5.13 -7.39
CA ILE A 109 13.14 4.99 -6.66
C ILE A 109 12.57 3.59 -6.93
N ILE A 110 12.33 2.84 -5.86
CA ILE A 110 11.70 1.52 -5.87
C ILE A 110 10.49 1.57 -4.96
N VAL A 111 9.30 1.23 -5.49
CA VAL A 111 8.06 1.22 -4.69
C VAL A 111 7.35 -0.12 -4.84
N ASN A 112 7.20 -0.84 -3.73
CA ASN A 112 6.43 -2.09 -3.64
C ASN A 112 6.77 -3.10 -4.75
N ALA A 113 8.06 -3.37 -4.92
CA ALA A 113 8.56 -4.43 -5.79
C ALA A 113 8.18 -5.83 -5.26
N ARG A 114 7.98 -6.81 -6.16
CA ARG A 114 7.65 -8.20 -5.79
C ARG A 114 8.23 -9.21 -6.76
N GLY A 115 8.71 -10.34 -6.24
CA GLY A 115 9.32 -11.39 -7.07
C GLY A 115 8.35 -12.26 -7.85
N GLY A 116 7.06 -12.21 -7.52
CA GLY A 116 6.03 -13.04 -8.16
C GLY A 116 4.65 -12.40 -8.09
N GLU A 117 3.65 -13.11 -8.64
CA GLU A 117 2.25 -12.70 -8.57
C GLU A 117 1.45 -13.59 -7.63
N GLY A 118 0.34 -13.04 -7.14
CA GLY A 118 -0.56 -13.77 -6.25
C GLY A 118 0.19 -14.37 -5.05
N PRO A 119 -0.10 -15.63 -4.67
CA PRO A 119 0.53 -16.28 -3.53
C PRO A 119 2.05 -16.47 -3.66
N ALA A 120 2.59 -16.57 -4.89
CA ALA A 120 4.03 -16.74 -5.10
C ALA A 120 4.85 -15.50 -4.69
N ALA A 121 4.21 -14.32 -4.66
CA ALA A 121 4.85 -13.07 -4.24
C ALA A 121 5.36 -13.10 -2.79
N PHE A 122 4.83 -13.99 -1.94
CA PHE A 122 5.20 -14.08 -0.52
C PHE A 122 6.52 -14.81 -0.28
N ASP A 123 6.94 -15.65 -1.22
CA ASP A 123 8.15 -16.48 -1.09
C ASP A 123 9.26 -16.06 -2.06
N THR A 124 8.97 -15.19 -3.02
CA THR A 124 9.89 -14.85 -4.10
C THR A 124 10.46 -13.46 -3.87
N PRO A 125 11.78 -13.33 -3.64
CA PRO A 125 12.45 -12.03 -3.58
C PRO A 125 12.25 -11.25 -4.88
N ALA A 126 12.07 -9.93 -4.77
CA ALA A 126 11.96 -9.06 -5.92
C ALA A 126 13.30 -8.88 -6.65
N PHE A 127 14.40 -8.95 -5.89
CA PHE A 127 15.75 -8.72 -6.38
C PHE A 127 16.62 -9.94 -6.19
N THR A 128 17.51 -10.18 -7.13
CA THR A 128 18.63 -11.11 -6.93
C THR A 128 19.66 -10.51 -5.97
N ILE A 129 20.56 -11.35 -5.44
CA ILE A 129 21.69 -10.90 -4.62
C ILE A 129 22.59 -9.96 -5.43
N ASP A 130 22.84 -10.27 -6.71
CA ASP A 130 23.71 -9.48 -7.57
C ASP A 130 23.15 -8.07 -7.81
N GLU A 131 21.83 -7.95 -8.02
CA GLU A 131 21.17 -6.65 -8.12
C GLU A 131 21.27 -5.84 -6.83
N ALA A 132 21.03 -6.49 -5.69
CA ALA A 132 21.13 -5.83 -4.39
C ALA A 132 22.55 -5.33 -4.11
N VAL A 133 23.57 -6.12 -4.47
CA VAL A 133 24.99 -5.73 -4.39
C VAL A 133 25.30 -4.60 -5.36
N ALA A 134 24.78 -4.64 -6.59
CA ALA A 134 24.98 -3.58 -7.58
C ALA A 134 24.40 -2.24 -7.09
N VAL A 135 23.16 -2.22 -6.59
CA VAL A 135 22.54 -1.04 -6.00
C VAL A 135 23.33 -0.55 -4.79
N ARG A 136 23.70 -1.43 -3.86
CA ARG A 136 24.47 -1.07 -2.67
C ARG A 136 25.82 -0.46 -3.00
N LYS A 137 26.51 -0.97 -4.03
CA LYS A 137 27.78 -0.41 -4.50
C LYS A 137 27.58 0.94 -5.16
N TRP A 138 26.61 1.07 -6.06
CA TRP A 138 26.28 2.33 -6.73
C TRP A 138 25.92 3.43 -5.73
N VAL A 139 25.13 3.11 -4.70
CA VAL A 139 24.88 4.04 -3.58
C VAL A 139 26.20 4.41 -2.90
N GLY A 140 27.03 3.42 -2.54
CA GLY A 140 28.34 3.65 -1.93
C GLY A 140 29.24 4.62 -2.71
N ASP A 141 29.13 4.60 -4.04
CA ASP A 141 29.90 5.43 -4.96
C ASP A 141 29.32 6.85 -5.17
N GLY A 142 28.10 7.13 -4.70
CA GLY A 142 27.50 8.47 -4.76
C GLY A 142 26.01 8.51 -5.09
N GLY A 143 25.43 7.41 -5.56
CA GLY A 143 24.01 7.32 -5.88
C GLY A 143 23.11 7.37 -4.65
N SER A 144 21.84 7.68 -4.85
CA SER A 144 20.86 7.75 -3.78
C SER A 144 19.67 6.82 -4.00
N LEU A 145 19.16 6.20 -2.93
CA LEU A 145 18.07 5.22 -3.00
C LEU A 145 16.88 5.68 -2.16
N LEU A 146 15.70 5.72 -2.78
CA LEU A 146 14.41 5.67 -2.10
C LEU A 146 13.81 4.27 -2.27
N LEU A 147 13.82 3.47 -1.20
CA LEU A 147 13.20 2.15 -1.17
C LEU A 147 11.92 2.19 -0.34
N ILE A 148 10.79 1.88 -0.96
CA ILE A 148 9.49 1.87 -0.30
C ILE A 148 8.92 0.46 -0.39
N ALA A 149 8.62 -0.13 0.75
CA ALA A 149 7.98 -1.43 0.82
C ALA A 149 6.95 -1.45 1.96
N ASP A 150 5.68 -1.67 1.62
CA ASP A 150 4.64 -1.98 2.60
C ASP A 150 4.87 -3.36 3.24
N HIS A 151 3.91 -3.80 4.06
CA HIS A 151 3.82 -5.17 4.56
C HIS A 151 3.91 -6.23 3.44
N ALA A 152 4.01 -7.50 3.82
CA ALA A 152 4.03 -8.63 2.90
C ALA A 152 2.88 -8.51 1.86
N PRO A 153 3.15 -8.82 0.58
CA PRO A 153 4.37 -9.44 0.06
C PRO A 153 5.54 -8.48 -0.21
N PHE A 154 5.36 -7.15 -0.11
CA PHE A 154 6.37 -6.18 -0.58
C PHE A 154 7.61 -6.14 0.32
N GLY A 155 7.42 -6.10 1.64
CA GLY A 155 8.52 -6.21 2.59
C GLY A 155 9.31 -7.52 2.46
N ALA A 156 8.66 -8.62 2.07
CA ALA A 156 9.34 -9.88 1.78
C ALA A 156 10.13 -9.80 0.46
N GLY A 157 9.54 -9.19 -0.58
CA GLY A 157 10.21 -8.97 -1.87
C GLY A 157 11.45 -8.10 -1.76
N ALA A 158 11.43 -7.07 -0.91
CA ALA A 158 12.51 -6.11 -0.76
C ALA A 158 13.60 -6.51 0.26
N GLU A 159 13.42 -7.60 1.01
CA GLU A 159 14.28 -7.98 2.13
C GLU A 159 15.77 -8.11 1.74
N ILE A 160 16.07 -8.75 0.61
CA ILE A 160 17.46 -8.92 0.14
C ILE A 160 18.14 -7.56 -0.05
N LEU A 161 17.42 -6.58 -0.63
CA LEU A 161 17.95 -5.24 -0.87
C LEU A 161 18.03 -4.43 0.43
N SER A 162 17.02 -4.49 1.30
CA SER A 162 17.02 -3.71 2.54
C SER A 162 18.12 -4.14 3.51
N LEU A 163 18.45 -5.44 3.54
CA LEU A 163 19.52 -5.99 4.36
C LEU A 163 20.92 -5.50 3.93
N GLN A 164 21.12 -5.10 2.67
CA GLN A 164 22.38 -4.46 2.23
C GLN A 164 22.66 -3.15 2.97
N PHE A 165 21.62 -2.57 3.55
CA PHE A 165 21.65 -1.32 4.32
C PHE A 165 21.42 -1.55 5.81
N GLY A 166 21.41 -2.81 6.28
CA GLY A 166 21.22 -3.16 7.69
C GLY A 166 19.78 -2.96 8.20
N VAL A 167 18.81 -2.79 7.30
CA VAL A 167 17.41 -2.53 7.67
C VAL A 167 16.57 -3.80 7.53
N ASN A 168 16.07 -4.29 8.65
CA ASN A 168 15.17 -5.42 8.75
C ASN A 168 13.71 -4.97 8.64
N MET A 169 12.96 -5.62 7.77
CA MET A 169 11.53 -5.38 7.53
C MET A 169 10.68 -6.35 8.35
N SER A 170 9.65 -5.87 9.06
CA SER A 170 8.78 -6.75 9.86
C SER A 170 7.88 -7.62 9.00
N LYS A 171 7.56 -7.15 7.77
CA LYS A 171 6.59 -7.74 6.84
C LYS A 171 5.15 -7.70 7.36
N GLY A 172 4.94 -7.38 8.64
CA GLY A 172 3.63 -7.28 9.28
C GLY A 172 2.96 -5.93 9.04
N PHE A 173 1.69 -5.85 9.41
CA PHE A 173 0.90 -4.64 9.35
C PHE A 173 1.14 -3.85 10.64
N THR A 174 1.76 -2.68 10.53
CA THR A 174 2.02 -1.86 11.72
C THR A 174 0.76 -1.12 12.15
N ILE A 175 0.45 -1.22 13.43
CA ILE A 175 -0.70 -0.60 14.06
C ILE A 175 -0.32 0.03 15.40
N ASP A 176 -1.10 1.01 15.83
CA ASP A 176 -1.08 1.55 17.18
C ASP A 176 -2.51 1.88 17.61
N THR A 177 -2.92 1.48 18.80
CA THR A 177 -4.27 1.72 19.32
C THR A 177 -4.33 2.85 20.34
N ALA A 178 -3.17 3.38 20.76
CA ALA A 178 -3.12 4.42 21.76
C ALA A 178 -3.55 5.77 21.19
N LYS A 179 -4.57 6.37 21.83
CA LYS A 179 -5.12 7.68 21.44
C LYS A 179 -4.02 8.75 21.49
N GLY A 180 -3.91 9.52 20.40
CA GLY A 180 -2.85 10.52 20.20
C GLY A 180 -1.70 10.07 19.30
N TYR A 181 -1.62 8.77 19.00
CA TYR A 181 -0.70 8.20 18.02
C TYR A 181 -1.41 7.66 16.77
N SER A 182 -2.68 7.27 16.91
CA SER A 182 -3.55 6.86 15.81
C SER A 182 -4.93 7.53 15.85
N GLU A 183 -5.63 7.47 14.72
CA GLU A 183 -7.04 7.86 14.61
C GLU A 183 -7.99 6.84 15.29
N ASP A 184 -9.28 6.88 14.96
CA ASP A 184 -10.19 5.76 15.23
C ASP A 184 -9.84 4.50 14.42
N ASN A 185 -8.88 4.59 13.49
CA ASN A 185 -8.29 3.49 12.77
C ASN A 185 -6.84 3.27 13.25
N PRO A 186 -6.51 2.11 13.84
CA PRO A 186 -5.18 1.86 14.39
C PRO A 186 -4.08 1.71 13.34
N GLY A 187 -4.43 1.60 12.06
CA GLY A 187 -3.47 1.65 10.95
C GLY A 187 -3.19 3.06 10.44
N LEU A 188 -3.89 4.10 10.91
CA LEU A 188 -3.62 5.49 10.52
C LEU A 188 -2.76 6.15 11.59
N LEU A 189 -1.48 6.31 11.32
CA LEU A 189 -0.49 6.75 12.31
C LEU A 189 -0.05 8.19 12.08
N TYR A 190 -0.08 8.99 13.14
CA TYR A 190 0.39 10.38 13.12
C TYR A 190 1.81 10.50 13.66
N PHE A 191 2.71 11.02 12.83
CA PHE A 191 4.06 11.40 13.24
C PHE A 191 4.12 12.92 13.29
N THR A 192 4.23 13.45 14.51
CA THR A 192 4.29 14.89 14.72
C THR A 192 5.46 15.25 15.61
N ARG A 193 5.84 16.53 15.59
CA ARG A 193 6.76 17.07 16.59
C ARG A 193 6.16 17.00 18.00
N GLY A 194 4.85 17.26 18.13
CA GLY A 194 4.14 17.31 19.42
C GLY A 194 4.03 15.96 20.14
N ASN A 195 3.95 14.84 19.41
CA ASN A 195 4.02 13.49 19.98
C ASN A 195 5.44 12.89 19.95
N SER A 196 6.44 13.70 19.61
CA SER A 196 7.85 13.31 19.56
C SER A 196 8.17 12.11 18.65
N LEU A 197 7.28 11.79 17.70
CA LEU A 197 7.48 10.67 16.77
C LEU A 197 8.14 11.09 15.46
N LEU A 198 8.16 12.39 15.16
CA LEU A 198 8.91 12.95 14.03
C LEU A 198 10.35 13.28 14.47
N ALA A 199 11.35 12.87 13.69
CA ALA A 199 12.76 13.15 14.00
C ALA A 199 13.13 14.64 13.84
N ASP A 200 14.18 15.05 14.54
CA ASP A 200 14.96 16.22 14.15
C ASP A 200 15.95 15.81 13.06
N HIS A 201 15.70 16.24 11.81
CA HIS A 201 16.48 15.86 10.64
C HIS A 201 16.26 16.88 9.52
N ALA A 202 17.22 17.04 8.60
CA ALA A 202 17.11 17.99 7.49
C ALA A 202 15.85 17.76 6.63
N ILE A 203 15.46 16.50 6.40
CA ILE A 203 14.20 16.11 5.74
C ILE A 203 12.96 16.70 6.44
N VAL A 204 12.97 16.80 7.77
CA VAL A 204 11.85 17.33 8.54
C VAL A 204 11.91 18.86 8.61
N SER A 205 13.11 19.43 8.61
CA SER A 205 13.32 20.88 8.70
C SER A 205 13.09 21.61 7.37
N GLY A 206 13.39 20.97 6.23
CA GLY A 206 13.34 21.60 4.91
C GLY A 206 14.41 22.68 4.72
N ARG A 207 14.38 23.41 3.60
CA ARG A 207 15.35 24.49 3.32
C ARG A 207 15.09 25.74 4.16
N ASP A 208 13.82 26.01 4.43
CA ASP A 208 13.36 27.15 5.22
C ASP A 208 12.03 26.81 5.94
N SER A 209 11.51 27.74 6.73
CA SER A 209 10.29 27.56 7.52
C SER A 209 9.03 27.19 6.72
N THR A 210 9.00 27.48 5.43
CA THR A 210 7.87 27.15 4.54
C THR A 210 7.87 25.68 4.10
N GLU A 211 9.00 24.99 4.27
CA GLU A 211 9.17 23.57 3.94
C GLU A 211 9.20 22.68 5.19
N LEU A 212 8.91 23.26 6.35
CA LEU A 212 8.90 22.59 7.62
C LEU A 212 7.81 21.52 7.66
N VAL A 213 8.21 20.27 7.91
CA VAL A 213 7.29 19.16 8.14
C VAL A 213 6.95 19.11 9.63
N SER A 214 5.67 19.31 9.94
CA SER A 214 5.14 19.27 11.30
C SER A 214 4.32 18.02 11.58
N ARG A 215 3.66 17.47 10.55
CA ARG A 215 2.83 16.28 10.63
C ARG A 215 2.91 15.42 9.37
N VAL A 216 3.24 14.15 9.55
CA VAL A 216 3.12 13.11 8.51
C VAL A 216 2.08 12.09 8.94
N LEU A 217 1.22 11.69 8.01
CA LEU A 217 0.26 10.60 8.18
C LEU A 217 0.67 9.41 7.31
N THR A 218 0.67 8.21 7.89
CA THR A 218 0.91 6.95 7.15
C THR A 218 -0.29 6.01 7.26
N PHE A 219 -0.30 4.99 6.40
CA PHE A 219 -1.43 4.11 6.16
C PHE A 219 -1.01 2.63 6.32
N THR A 220 -0.90 2.22 7.58
CA THR A 220 -0.58 0.87 8.07
C THR A 220 0.86 0.46 7.77
N GLY A 221 1.22 0.25 6.50
CA GLY A 221 2.57 -0.13 6.10
C GLY A 221 3.14 -1.29 6.92
N GLN A 222 4.45 -1.22 7.15
CA GLN A 222 5.23 -2.09 8.03
C GLN A 222 6.27 -1.30 8.82
N SER A 223 6.87 -1.94 9.81
CA SER A 223 7.90 -1.36 10.66
C SER A 223 9.29 -1.77 10.18
N LEU A 224 10.27 -0.91 10.39
CA LEU A 224 11.66 -1.04 9.99
C LEU A 224 12.59 -0.99 11.20
N SER A 225 13.60 -1.85 11.25
CA SER A 225 14.68 -1.66 12.24
C SER A 225 15.48 -0.40 11.90
N VAL A 226 16.04 0.23 12.93
CA VAL A 226 16.89 1.41 12.79
C VAL A 226 18.34 0.99 13.05
N PRO A 227 19.19 0.85 12.02
CA PRO A 227 20.59 0.44 12.21
C PRO A 227 21.45 1.62 12.70
N GLY A 228 22.44 1.33 13.56
CA GLY A 228 23.57 2.23 13.85
C GLY A 228 23.19 3.70 14.07
N ASP A 229 23.73 4.56 13.20
CA ASP A 229 23.58 6.02 13.15
C ASP A 229 22.44 6.50 12.23
N ALA A 230 21.59 5.59 11.73
CA ALA A 230 20.45 5.96 10.91
C ALA A 230 19.46 6.84 11.68
N ALA A 231 18.95 7.88 11.01
CA ALA A 231 17.88 8.71 11.54
C ALA A 231 16.54 7.98 11.39
N ALA A 232 15.87 7.71 12.51
CA ALA A 232 14.50 7.21 12.53
C ALA A 232 13.51 8.37 12.29
N LEU A 233 13.23 8.70 11.02
CA LEU A 233 12.41 9.85 10.63
C LEU A 233 10.98 9.79 11.19
N LEU A 234 10.35 8.62 11.07
CA LEU A 234 8.98 8.35 11.53
C LEU A 234 9.04 7.27 12.62
N LYS A 235 9.35 7.66 13.86
CA LYS A 235 9.53 6.74 14.99
C LYS A 235 8.20 6.12 15.39
N LEU A 236 8.19 4.80 15.59
CA LEU A 236 7.03 4.14 16.17
C LEU A 236 7.03 4.32 17.69
N SER A 237 5.83 4.46 18.26
CA SER A 237 5.66 4.59 19.70
C SER A 237 6.06 3.29 20.41
N SER A 238 6.17 3.33 21.75
CA SER A 238 6.38 2.13 22.55
C SER A 238 5.16 1.18 22.59
N THR A 239 3.98 1.64 22.15
CA THR A 239 2.75 0.84 22.08
C THR A 239 2.46 0.29 20.69
N ALA A 240 3.25 0.67 19.69
CA ALA A 240 3.10 0.17 18.34
C ALA A 240 3.34 -1.35 18.26
N MET A 241 2.55 -2.02 17.44
CA MET A 241 2.56 -3.46 17.24
C MET A 241 2.57 -3.78 15.76
N ASP A 242 3.24 -4.86 15.37
CA ASP A 242 3.06 -5.49 14.07
C ASP A 242 2.09 -6.66 14.20
N ALA A 243 0.98 -6.59 13.45
CA ALA A 243 0.15 -7.76 13.23
C ALA A 243 0.79 -8.64 12.16
N ALA A 244 0.90 -9.93 12.44
CA ALA A 244 1.54 -10.90 11.54
C ALA A 244 1.08 -10.74 10.07
N PRO A 245 2.00 -10.89 9.10
CA PRO A 245 1.66 -10.84 7.69
C PRO A 245 0.63 -11.91 7.34
N GLN A 246 -0.03 -11.71 6.19
CA GLN A 246 -0.78 -12.80 5.58
C GLN A 246 0.18 -13.93 5.17
N THR A 247 -0.15 -15.17 5.47
CA THR A 247 0.62 -16.34 5.04
C THR A 247 0.35 -16.67 3.57
N ARG A 248 1.25 -17.42 2.91
CA ARG A 248 1.00 -17.95 1.56
C ARG A 248 -0.29 -18.75 1.49
N ALA A 249 -0.57 -19.58 2.50
CA ALA A 249 -1.78 -20.40 2.54
C ALA A 249 -3.04 -19.53 2.58
N GLU A 250 -3.04 -18.46 3.39
CA GLU A 250 -4.13 -17.48 3.42
C GLU A 250 -4.27 -16.75 2.07
N ALA A 251 -3.15 -16.37 1.44
CA ALA A 251 -3.16 -15.74 0.12
C ALA A 251 -3.71 -16.69 -0.96
N GLN A 252 -3.35 -17.97 -0.91
CA GLN A 252 -3.85 -19.02 -1.80
C GLN A 252 -5.35 -19.22 -1.62
N ALA A 253 -5.81 -19.39 -0.38
CA ALA A 253 -7.23 -19.53 -0.07
C ALA A 253 -8.04 -18.32 -0.54
N GLN A 254 -7.51 -17.11 -0.37
CA GLN A 254 -8.12 -15.89 -0.89
C GLN A 254 -8.17 -15.88 -2.41
N ALA A 255 -7.08 -16.22 -3.10
CA ALA A 255 -7.01 -16.25 -4.56
C ALA A 255 -8.00 -17.26 -5.16
N GLU A 256 -8.10 -18.46 -4.59
CA GLU A 256 -9.08 -19.47 -5.01
C GLU A 256 -10.51 -19.01 -4.78
N ARG A 257 -10.76 -18.31 -3.67
CA ARG A 257 -12.07 -17.71 -3.40
C ARG A 257 -12.42 -16.66 -4.44
N ILE A 258 -11.47 -15.82 -4.85
CA ILE A 258 -11.67 -14.84 -5.93
C ILE A 258 -11.99 -15.56 -7.25
N ALA A 259 -11.23 -16.60 -7.59
CA ALA A 259 -11.42 -17.36 -8.83
C ALA A 259 -12.81 -17.98 -8.90
N ARG A 260 -13.25 -18.68 -7.85
CA ARG A 260 -14.61 -19.26 -7.78
C ARG A 260 -15.71 -18.20 -7.96
N LEU A 261 -15.50 -17.02 -7.39
CA LEU A 261 -16.46 -15.91 -7.51
C LEU A 261 -16.48 -15.32 -8.91
N ARG A 262 -15.32 -15.21 -9.57
CA ARG A 262 -15.23 -14.83 -10.98
C ARG A 262 -15.97 -15.83 -11.87
N ASP A 263 -15.77 -17.12 -11.67
CA ASP A 263 -16.39 -18.15 -12.50
C ASP A 263 -17.92 -18.15 -12.33
N SER A 264 -18.38 -18.05 -11.08
CA SER A 264 -19.80 -17.90 -10.76
C SER A 264 -20.41 -16.66 -11.42
N LEU A 265 -19.65 -15.56 -11.47
CA LEU A 265 -20.09 -14.32 -12.08
C LEU A 265 -20.19 -14.42 -13.61
N MET A 266 -19.20 -15.04 -14.26
CA MET A 266 -19.21 -15.24 -15.71
C MET A 266 -20.33 -16.19 -16.12
N ALA A 267 -20.59 -17.24 -15.33
CA ALA A 267 -21.73 -18.13 -15.54
C ALA A 267 -23.08 -17.39 -15.41
N ALA A 268 -23.23 -16.51 -14.41
CA ALA A 268 -24.43 -15.69 -14.24
C ALA A 268 -24.63 -14.71 -15.42
N ARG A 269 -23.56 -14.07 -15.90
CA ARG A 269 -23.60 -13.20 -17.10
C ARG A 269 -24.02 -13.98 -18.36
N ALA A 270 -23.48 -15.18 -18.56
CA ALA A 270 -23.87 -16.04 -19.68
C ALA A 270 -25.35 -16.47 -19.62
N ALA A 271 -25.91 -16.64 -18.42
CA ALA A 271 -27.30 -17.00 -18.20
C ALA A 271 -28.28 -15.83 -18.37
N THR A 272 -27.83 -14.57 -18.37
CA THR A 272 -28.71 -13.39 -18.48
C THR A 272 -28.10 -12.29 -19.37
N PRO A 273 -28.05 -12.50 -20.71
CA PRO A 273 -27.29 -11.64 -21.63
C PRO A 273 -27.85 -10.21 -21.81
N SER A 274 -29.09 -9.94 -21.37
CA SER A 274 -29.78 -8.67 -21.61
C SER A 274 -29.64 -7.63 -20.49
N ALA A 275 -28.88 -7.91 -19.44
CA ALA A 275 -28.50 -6.90 -18.46
C ALA A 275 -27.29 -6.15 -19.02
N GLY A 276 -27.54 -5.01 -19.68
CA GLY A 276 -26.50 -4.16 -20.31
C GLY A 276 -25.33 -3.86 -19.39
N ASP A 277 -24.18 -3.51 -19.99
CA ASP A 277 -22.82 -3.34 -19.44
C ASP A 277 -22.72 -2.58 -18.10
N THR A 278 -23.23 -3.19 -17.05
CA THR A 278 -23.12 -2.70 -15.69
C THR A 278 -21.97 -3.48 -15.07
N ALA A 279 -20.88 -2.76 -14.76
CA ALA A 279 -19.67 -3.28 -14.17
C ALA A 279 -19.99 -4.17 -12.96
N ILE A 280 -19.77 -5.50 -13.08
CA ILE A 280 -20.00 -6.39 -11.95
C ILE A 280 -18.70 -6.52 -11.16
N ALA A 281 -18.70 -5.87 -9.99
CA ALA A 281 -17.59 -5.80 -9.06
C ALA A 281 -17.27 -7.19 -8.46
N LEU A 282 -16.01 -7.59 -8.59
CA LEU A 282 -15.45 -8.85 -8.11
C LEU A 282 -15.44 -8.89 -6.57
N ARG A 283 -16.24 -9.76 -5.94
CA ARG A 283 -16.42 -9.84 -4.48
C ARG A 283 -15.21 -10.51 -3.78
N LEU A 284 -14.32 -9.75 -3.18
CA LEU A 284 -13.54 -10.24 -2.03
C LEU A 284 -14.36 -10.02 -0.75
N ALA A 285 -14.39 -10.99 0.16
CA ALA A 285 -14.97 -10.77 1.48
C ALA A 285 -14.24 -9.58 2.14
N PRO A 286 -14.90 -8.84 3.05
CA PRO A 286 -14.13 -8.07 4.02
C PRO A 286 -13.09 -9.02 4.65
N PRO A 287 -11.86 -8.55 4.97
CA PRO A 287 -10.93 -9.37 5.70
C PRO A 287 -11.71 -10.00 6.85
N GLU A 288 -11.70 -11.33 6.91
CA GLU A 288 -12.26 -12.04 8.06
C GLU A 288 -11.81 -11.28 9.29
N ARG A 289 -12.75 -11.03 10.23
CA ARG A 289 -12.45 -10.51 11.57
C ARG A 289 -11.08 -11.02 11.93
N VAL A 290 -10.08 -10.13 11.98
CA VAL A 290 -8.67 -10.48 12.16
C VAL A 290 -8.64 -11.55 13.24
N ALA A 291 -8.54 -12.83 12.84
CA ALA A 291 -8.39 -13.91 13.80
C ALA A 291 -7.12 -13.54 14.51
N ALA A 292 -7.19 -13.23 15.81
CA ALA A 292 -6.24 -12.39 16.54
C ALA A 292 -4.82 -12.59 16.00
N ARG A 293 -4.43 -11.77 15.02
CA ARG A 293 -3.17 -11.99 14.31
C ARG A 293 -2.12 -11.83 15.38
N GLN A 294 -1.14 -12.73 15.39
CA GLN A 294 -0.07 -12.65 16.37
C GLN A 294 0.51 -11.23 16.31
N LEU A 295 0.45 -10.55 17.45
CA LEU A 295 0.97 -9.20 17.60
C LEU A 295 2.39 -9.32 18.16
N THR A 296 3.33 -8.64 17.50
CA THR A 296 4.70 -8.50 17.98
C THR A 296 4.96 -7.02 18.24
N SER A 297 5.66 -6.70 19.32
CA SER A 297 6.02 -5.32 19.61
C SER A 297 6.84 -4.70 18.49
N ALA A 298 6.46 -3.50 18.06
CA ALA A 298 7.21 -2.67 17.12
C ALA A 298 7.94 -1.51 17.83
N ALA A 299 8.03 -1.55 19.17
CA ALA A 299 8.74 -0.54 19.94
C ALA A 299 10.21 -0.43 19.51
N GLY A 300 10.72 0.81 19.40
CA GLY A 300 12.09 1.09 18.95
C GLY A 300 12.32 0.96 17.44
N ARG A 301 11.26 0.67 16.67
CA ARG A 301 11.29 0.63 15.19
C ARG A 301 10.78 1.95 14.61
N ALA A 302 10.84 2.08 13.29
CA ALA A 302 10.36 3.26 12.57
C ALA A 302 9.58 2.87 11.30
N GLN A 303 8.82 3.80 10.73
CA GLN A 303 8.20 3.68 9.41
C GLN A 303 8.96 4.40 8.30
N ALA A 304 9.95 5.21 8.66
CA ALA A 304 10.92 5.72 7.72
C ALA A 304 12.28 5.89 8.41
N VAL A 305 13.34 5.46 7.72
CA VAL A 305 14.72 5.61 8.15
C VAL A 305 15.54 6.29 7.06
N ALA A 306 16.46 7.15 7.46
CA ALA A 306 17.43 7.79 6.58
C ALA A 306 18.86 7.48 7.06
N LEU A 307 19.75 7.16 6.14
CA LEU A 307 21.15 6.85 6.43
C LEU A 307 22.06 7.19 5.26
N GLU A 308 23.32 7.48 5.57
CA GLU A 308 24.36 7.66 4.57
C GLU A 308 25.19 6.38 4.43
N VAL A 309 25.62 6.10 3.21
CA VAL A 309 26.33 4.87 2.88
C VAL A 309 27.45 5.20 1.91
N GLY A 310 28.69 5.23 2.41
CA GLY A 310 29.81 5.75 1.64
C GLY A 310 29.55 7.20 1.24
N LYS A 311 29.44 7.46 -0.07
CA LYS A 311 29.08 8.78 -0.62
C LYS A 311 27.60 8.89 -1.00
N GLY A 312 26.78 7.88 -0.74
CA GLY A 312 25.37 7.87 -1.11
C GLY A 312 24.44 8.16 0.06
N ARG A 313 23.16 8.34 -0.27
CA ARG A 313 22.08 8.54 0.70
C ARG A 313 20.97 7.54 0.47
N VAL A 314 20.42 7.00 1.54
CA VAL A 314 19.35 6.01 1.49
C VAL A 314 18.21 6.47 2.38
N VAL A 315 17.00 6.42 1.85
CA VAL A 315 15.77 6.53 2.61
C VAL A 315 14.96 5.26 2.37
N ILE A 316 14.56 4.59 3.45
CA ILE A 316 13.69 3.42 3.38
C ILE A 316 12.38 3.74 4.10
N LEU A 317 11.25 3.59 3.39
CA LEU A 317 9.90 3.76 3.94
C LEU A 317 9.21 2.39 4.03
N GLY A 318 8.57 2.16 5.17
CA GLY A 318 7.70 1.03 5.40
C GLY A 318 6.28 1.25 4.89
N GLU A 319 5.99 2.39 4.25
CA GLU A 319 4.64 2.75 3.83
C GLU A 319 4.65 3.57 2.52
N ALA A 320 3.86 3.14 1.53
CA ALA A 320 3.87 3.72 0.19
C ALA A 320 2.84 4.81 -0.05
N ALA A 321 1.65 4.74 0.54
CA ALA A 321 0.61 5.70 0.21
C ALA A 321 0.96 7.14 0.65
N CYS A 322 1.78 7.32 1.69
CA CYS A 322 2.16 8.63 2.23
C CYS A 322 2.84 9.56 1.20
N LEU A 323 3.47 9.04 0.15
CA LEU A 323 4.11 9.85 -0.91
C LEU A 323 3.28 9.93 -2.20
N SER A 324 2.05 9.43 -2.20
CA SER A 324 1.15 9.43 -3.36
C SER A 324 -0.14 10.18 -3.04
N ALA A 325 -0.97 10.51 -4.03
CA ALA A 325 -2.32 11.00 -3.81
C ALA A 325 -3.32 9.98 -4.36
N GLN A 326 -4.11 9.38 -3.48
CA GLN A 326 -4.97 8.26 -3.83
C GLN A 326 -6.40 8.46 -3.34
N ILE A 327 -7.33 7.77 -3.99
CA ILE A 327 -8.71 7.63 -3.56
C ILE A 327 -8.96 6.17 -3.21
N ILE A 328 -9.48 5.93 -2.00
CA ILE A 328 -10.03 4.66 -1.58
C ILE A 328 -11.56 4.75 -1.68
N SER A 329 -12.15 3.89 -2.51
CA SER A 329 -13.59 3.72 -2.60
C SER A 329 -14.01 2.45 -1.87
N ILE A 330 -14.72 2.60 -0.74
CA ILE A 330 -15.32 1.48 -0.01
C ILE A 330 -16.82 1.50 -0.29
N PRO A 331 -17.39 0.42 -0.84
CA PRO A 331 -18.82 0.36 -1.15
C PRO A 331 -19.71 0.60 0.07
N GLY A 332 -20.68 1.49 -0.08
CA GLY A 332 -21.54 1.94 1.01
C GLY A 332 -20.89 3.01 1.90
N SER A 333 -19.77 3.60 1.49
CA SER A 333 -19.15 4.75 2.15
C SER A 333 -18.68 5.77 1.12
N PRO A 334 -18.63 7.06 1.47
CA PRO A 334 -18.01 8.07 0.61
C PRO A 334 -16.54 7.70 0.31
N PRO A 335 -16.03 8.00 -0.91
CA PRO A 335 -14.62 7.86 -1.21
C PRO A 335 -13.76 8.65 -0.21
N ARG A 336 -12.65 8.07 0.19
CA ARG A 336 -11.71 8.67 1.14
C ARG A 336 -10.39 8.95 0.44
N LYS A 337 -9.79 10.09 0.79
CA LYS A 337 -8.44 10.45 0.34
C LYS A 337 -7.39 9.70 1.15
N MET A 338 -6.26 9.41 0.52
CA MET A 338 -5.14 8.73 1.14
C MET A 338 -3.82 9.26 0.56
N GLY A 339 -2.91 9.66 1.44
CA GLY A 339 -1.60 10.22 1.10
C GLY A 339 -1.60 11.75 1.02
N MET A 340 -0.87 12.31 0.05
CA MET A 340 -0.64 13.75 -0.14
C MET A 340 -1.89 14.59 -0.35
N ASN A 341 -3.02 13.98 -0.73
CA ASN A 341 -4.30 14.65 -0.91
C ASN A 341 -5.13 14.74 0.38
N VAL A 342 -4.67 14.15 1.49
CA VAL A 342 -5.31 14.29 2.81
C VAL A 342 -5.04 15.69 3.37
N PRO A 343 -6.08 16.47 3.73
CA PRO A 343 -5.88 17.82 4.26
C PRO A 343 -5.29 17.80 5.68
N GLY A 344 -4.53 18.84 6.02
CA GLY A 344 -4.00 19.03 7.38
C GLY A 344 -2.80 18.15 7.72
N THR A 345 -2.13 17.57 6.71
CA THR A 345 -0.85 16.88 6.82
C THR A 345 0.16 17.47 5.83
N ASP A 346 1.44 17.28 6.14
CA ASP A 346 2.56 17.79 5.36
C ASP A 346 3.17 16.71 4.46
N ASN A 347 2.42 15.64 4.17
CA ASN A 347 2.86 14.49 3.36
C ASN A 347 3.48 14.90 2.02
N ARG A 348 2.87 15.89 1.34
CA ARG A 348 3.39 16.46 0.09
C ARG A 348 4.78 17.09 0.29
N GLN A 349 4.96 17.88 1.35
CA GLN A 349 6.23 18.54 1.64
C GLN A 349 7.28 17.53 2.13
N PHE A 350 6.88 16.54 2.91
CA PHE A 350 7.74 15.43 3.32
C PHE A 350 8.27 14.67 2.09
N ALA A 351 7.43 14.41 1.10
CA ALA A 351 7.84 13.78 -0.16
C ALA A 351 8.90 14.59 -0.90
N LEU A 352 8.73 15.92 -1.00
CA LEU A 352 9.72 16.82 -1.60
C LEU A 352 11.02 16.83 -0.80
N ASN A 353 10.96 17.00 0.51
CA ASN A 353 12.16 17.08 1.35
C ASN A 353 12.96 15.77 1.36
N VAL A 354 12.28 14.61 1.32
CA VAL A 354 12.95 13.31 1.14
C VAL A 354 13.78 13.33 -0.14
N MET A 355 13.18 13.79 -1.25
CA MET A 355 13.87 13.85 -2.52
C MET A 355 14.97 14.90 -2.55
N HIS A 356 14.77 16.06 -1.95
CA HIS A 356 15.80 17.10 -1.81
C HIS A 356 17.00 16.60 -1.03
N TRP A 357 16.78 15.83 0.04
CA TRP A 357 17.88 15.21 0.78
C TRP A 357 18.57 14.12 -0.05
N LEU A 358 17.82 13.26 -0.74
CA LEU A 358 18.42 12.25 -1.62
C LEU A 358 19.23 12.88 -2.77
N SER A 359 18.81 14.00 -3.31
CA SER A 359 19.53 14.74 -4.36
C SER A 359 20.50 15.80 -3.84
N ARG A 360 20.82 15.77 -2.53
CA ARG A 360 21.85 16.61 -1.89
C ARG A 360 21.59 18.11 -1.92
N LEU A 361 20.33 18.50 -2.00
CA LEU A 361 19.90 19.88 -1.79
C LEU A 361 19.77 20.22 -0.30
N LEU A 362 19.46 19.22 0.54
CA LEU A 362 19.40 19.32 2.00
C LEU A 362 20.60 18.69 2.71
#